data_AF-A0A960I906-F1
#
_entry.id   AF-A0A960I906-F1
#
_cell.length_a   1.000
_cell.length_b   1.000
_cell.length_c   1.000
_cell.angle_alpha   90.00
_cell.angle_beta   90.00
_cell.angle_gamma   90.00
#
_symmetry.space_group_name_H-M   'P 1'
#
loop_
_entity.id
_entity.type
_entity.pdbx_description
1 polymer ?
#
loop_
_entity_poly.entity_id
_entity_poly.type
_entity_poly.pdbx_seq_one_letter_code
_entity_poly.pdbx_strand_id
1 'polypeptide(L)'
;MTEEEVARRAELIFRVYGWMLESVEEGPDGAGWSYTVGLSENFDHPDLIILDGNLGLQIELVRAIADMVVDEGGVNDEALAELDIELVPVDPNELEQELITCWLERYERWPSEGEFLQVIPPAYLFCDCHAHERRRLG
;
A
#
# COMPACT_ATOMS: atom_id res chain seq x y z
N MET A 1 17.95 -13.53 9.47
CA MET A 1 17.78 -13.46 8.01
C MET A 1 18.71 -12.37 7.53
N THR A 2 19.54 -12.64 6.54
CA THR A 2 20.47 -11.63 6.00
C THR A 2 19.76 -10.71 5.01
N GLU A 3 20.29 -9.51 4.77
CA GLU A 3 19.77 -8.59 3.74
C GLU A 3 19.70 -9.26 2.35
N GLU A 4 20.72 -10.07 2.01
CA GLU A 4 20.76 -10.84 0.76
C GLU A 4 19.63 -11.89 0.66
N GLU A 5 19.23 -12.50 1.78
CA GLU A 5 18.10 -13.42 1.82
C GLU A 5 16.76 -12.70 1.63
N VAL A 6 16.63 -11.47 2.15
CA VAL A 6 15.44 -10.62 1.96
C VAL A 6 15.32 -10.20 0.51
N ALA A 7 16.38 -9.63 -0.07
CA ALA A 7 16.40 -9.20 -1.46
C ALA A 7 16.08 -10.36 -2.42
N ARG A 8 16.66 -11.54 -2.18
CA ARG A 8 16.39 -12.74 -3.00
C ARG A 8 14.94 -13.21 -2.88
N ARG A 9 14.30 -13.06 -1.72
CA ARG A 9 12.87 -13.39 -1.54
C ARG A 9 11.97 -12.40 -2.26
N ALA A 10 12.26 -11.10 -2.15
CA ALA A 10 11.54 -10.06 -2.88
C ALA A 10 11.58 -10.34 -4.40
N GLU A 11 12.77 -10.62 -4.94
CA GLU A 11 12.94 -10.95 -6.36
C GLU A 11 12.14 -12.18 -6.80
N LEU A 12 12.08 -13.23 -5.96
CA LEU A 12 11.25 -14.41 -6.24
C LEU A 12 9.75 -14.07 -6.23
N ILE A 13 9.30 -13.21 -5.31
CA ILE A 13 7.90 -12.78 -5.23
C ILE A 13 7.53 -12.00 -6.51
N PHE A 14 8.33 -11.02 -6.90
CA PHE A 14 8.13 -10.27 -8.15
C PHE A 14 8.09 -11.19 -9.36
N ARG A 15 8.99 -12.16 -9.45
CA ARG A 15 9.03 -13.07 -10.59
C ARG A 15 7.80 -13.98 -10.71
N VAL A 16 7.16 -14.30 -9.58
CA VAL A 16 5.99 -15.20 -9.55
C VAL A 16 4.69 -14.41 -9.69
N TYR A 17 4.56 -13.27 -9.02
CA TYR A 17 3.31 -12.54 -8.90
C TYR A 17 3.30 -11.19 -9.62
N GLY A 18 4.45 -10.66 -10.03
CA GLY A 18 4.58 -9.32 -10.63
C GLY A 18 4.56 -8.17 -9.61
N TRP A 19 4.19 -8.43 -8.37
CA TRP A 19 4.12 -7.42 -7.31
C TRP A 19 4.41 -8.04 -5.95
N MET A 20 4.66 -7.18 -4.95
CA MET A 20 4.78 -7.57 -3.54
C MET A 20 4.04 -6.58 -2.64
N LEU A 21 3.68 -7.06 -1.45
CA LEU A 21 3.16 -6.25 -0.35
C LEU A 21 4.25 -6.14 0.72
N GLU A 22 4.62 -4.91 1.07
CA GLU A 22 5.50 -4.61 2.18
C GLU A 22 4.67 -4.04 3.34
N SER A 23 4.99 -4.46 4.57
CA SER A 23 4.31 -4.05 5.79
C SER A 23 5.34 -3.67 6.83
N VAL A 24 5.27 -2.44 7.31
CA VAL A 24 6.19 -1.90 8.31
C VAL A 24 5.42 -1.68 9.61
N GLU A 25 5.83 -2.38 10.67
CA GLU A 25 5.38 -2.10 12.02
C GLU A 25 6.10 -0.83 12.51
N GLU A 26 5.34 0.23 12.79
CA GLU A 26 5.87 1.32 13.60
C GLU A 26 5.99 0.82 15.06
N GLY A 27 6.89 1.42 15.84
CA GLY A 27 7.18 0.99 17.21
C GLY A 27 5.96 1.02 18.16
N PRO A 28 6.16 0.80 19.48
CA PRO A 28 5.06 0.58 20.44
C PRO A 28 3.95 1.64 20.49
N ASP A 29 4.20 2.84 19.96
CA ASP A 29 3.30 3.99 19.99
C ASP A 29 2.87 4.48 18.59
N GLY A 30 3.29 3.79 17.53
CA GLY A 30 3.08 4.21 16.15
C GLY A 30 2.08 3.35 15.38
N ALA A 31 1.44 3.92 14.38
CA ALA A 31 0.54 3.21 13.50
C ALA A 31 1.32 2.81 12.24
N GLY A 32 1.61 1.51 12.13
CA GLY A 32 2.34 0.95 10.98
C GLY A 32 1.64 1.22 9.64
N TRP A 33 2.32 0.88 8.56
CA TRP A 33 1.79 1.06 7.20
C TRP A 33 2.08 -0.15 6.33
N SER A 34 1.30 -0.28 5.27
CA SER A 34 1.53 -1.29 4.24
C SER A 34 1.42 -0.68 2.86
N TYR A 35 2.22 -1.16 1.92
CA TYR A 35 2.21 -0.65 0.55
C TYR A 35 2.56 -1.75 -0.45
N THR A 36 2.14 -1.55 -1.70
CA THR A 36 2.55 -2.44 -2.79
C THR A 36 3.78 -1.90 -3.50
N VAL A 37 4.49 -2.82 -4.13
CA VAL A 37 5.52 -2.51 -5.12
C VAL A 37 5.27 -3.41 -6.31
N GLY A 38 5.25 -2.84 -7.52
CA GLY A 38 5.19 -3.60 -8.78
C GLY A 38 3.86 -3.56 -9.53
N LEU A 39 2.81 -2.94 -8.95
CA LEU A 39 1.53 -2.78 -9.65
C LEU A 39 1.70 -1.88 -10.88
N SER A 40 2.46 -0.81 -10.74
CA SER A 40 2.71 0.17 -11.80
C SER A 40 3.47 -0.43 -12.98
N GLU A 41 4.44 -1.30 -12.70
CA GLU A 41 5.28 -1.92 -13.72
C GLU A 41 4.58 -3.05 -14.48
N ASN A 42 3.76 -3.87 -13.80
CA ASN A 42 3.23 -5.11 -14.36
C ASN A 42 1.74 -5.08 -14.68
N PHE A 43 0.99 -4.12 -14.13
CA PHE A 43 -0.49 -4.10 -14.20
C PHE A 43 -1.07 -2.73 -14.62
N ASP A 44 -0.23 -1.77 -15.05
CA ASP A 44 -0.65 -0.42 -15.47
C ASP A 44 -1.52 0.29 -14.43
N HIS A 45 -1.24 0.05 -13.14
CA HIS A 45 -2.00 0.57 -12.01
C HIS A 45 -1.07 1.19 -10.97
N PRO A 46 -1.40 2.35 -10.37
CA PRO A 46 -0.59 2.94 -9.30
C PRO A 46 -0.35 1.95 -8.15
N ASP A 47 0.80 2.04 -7.49
CA ASP A 47 1.03 1.28 -6.26
C ASP A 47 0.11 1.78 -5.13
N LEU A 48 -0.28 0.90 -4.23
CA LEU A 48 -1.20 1.21 -3.13
C LEU A 48 -0.41 1.48 -1.86
N ILE A 49 -0.89 2.41 -1.03
CA ILE A 49 -0.41 2.58 0.35
C ILE A 49 -1.59 2.71 1.30
N ILE A 50 -1.52 2.06 2.46
CA ILE A 50 -2.45 2.25 3.56
C ILE A 50 -1.66 2.62 4.80
N LEU A 51 -2.17 3.62 5.51
CA LEU A 51 -1.62 4.09 6.77
C LEU A 51 -2.62 3.82 7.88
N ASP A 52 -2.09 3.75 9.09
CA ASP A 52 -2.85 3.75 10.33
C ASP A 52 -3.75 2.51 10.53
N GLY A 53 -4.16 2.27 11.78
CA GLY A 53 -4.98 1.10 12.13
C GLY A 53 -4.20 -0.21 12.26
N ASN A 54 -4.93 -1.33 12.26
CA ASN A 54 -4.34 -2.64 12.52
C ASN A 54 -3.61 -3.20 11.28
N LEU A 55 -2.37 -3.64 11.45
CA LEU A 55 -1.55 -4.15 10.34
C LEU A 55 -2.18 -5.36 9.61
N GLY A 56 -2.86 -6.25 10.33
CA GLY A 56 -3.58 -7.36 9.71
C GLY A 56 -4.68 -6.89 8.78
N LEU A 57 -5.46 -5.89 9.21
CA LEU A 57 -6.49 -5.26 8.38
C LEU A 57 -5.87 -4.55 7.17
N GLN A 58 -4.76 -3.84 7.36
CA GLN A 58 -4.05 -3.18 6.27
C GLN A 58 -3.64 -4.17 5.17
N ILE A 59 -3.04 -5.30 5.57
CA ILE A 59 -2.62 -6.37 4.66
C ILE A 59 -3.83 -6.94 3.92
N GLU A 60 -4.93 -7.23 4.63
CA GLU A 60 -6.15 -7.79 4.04
C GLU A 60 -6.75 -6.83 3.00
N LEU A 61 -6.87 -5.54 3.31
CA LEU A 61 -7.45 -4.55 2.42
C LEU A 61 -6.57 -4.29 1.19
N VAL A 62 -5.27 -4.03 1.39
CA VAL A 62 -4.35 -3.76 0.27
C VAL A 62 -4.25 -4.98 -0.63
N ARG A 63 -4.17 -6.19 -0.07
CA ARG A 63 -4.16 -7.41 -0.88
C ARG A 63 -5.46 -7.58 -1.66
N ALA A 64 -6.63 -7.38 -1.03
CA ALA A 64 -7.91 -7.53 -1.73
C ALA A 64 -8.02 -6.57 -2.93
N ILE A 65 -7.55 -5.32 -2.79
CA ILE A 65 -7.57 -4.34 -3.88
C ILE A 65 -6.52 -4.69 -4.95
N ALA A 66 -5.31 -5.10 -4.56
CA ALA A 66 -4.29 -5.55 -5.48
C ALA A 66 -4.74 -6.79 -6.28
N ASP A 67 -5.43 -7.74 -5.64
CA ASP A 67 -5.99 -8.92 -6.31
C ASP A 67 -7.05 -8.52 -7.35
N MET A 68 -7.89 -7.50 -7.10
CA MET A 68 -8.80 -6.95 -8.13
C MET A 68 -8.03 -6.42 -9.34
N VAL A 69 -6.95 -5.64 -9.10
CA VAL A 69 -6.10 -5.10 -10.18
C VAL A 69 -5.48 -6.24 -11.01
N VAL A 70 -5.00 -7.28 -10.35
CA VAL A 70 -4.34 -8.42 -10.99
C VAL A 70 -5.33 -9.27 -11.79
N ASP A 71 -6.50 -9.57 -11.22
CA ASP A 71 -7.47 -10.50 -11.81
C ASP A 71 -8.39 -9.83 -12.83
N GLU A 72 -8.74 -8.56 -12.62
CA GLU A 72 -9.73 -7.81 -13.41
C GLU A 72 -9.10 -6.73 -14.30
N GLY A 73 -7.81 -6.41 -14.10
CA GLY A 73 -7.10 -5.36 -14.83
C GLY A 73 -7.37 -3.94 -14.33
N GLY A 74 -7.97 -3.81 -13.15
CA GLY A 74 -8.30 -2.54 -12.52
C GLY A 74 -9.10 -2.71 -11.23
N VAL A 75 -9.46 -1.60 -10.60
CA VAL A 75 -10.31 -1.60 -9.41
C VAL A 75 -11.80 -1.51 -9.76
N ASN A 76 -12.64 -2.12 -8.94
CA ASN A 76 -14.08 -2.04 -9.07
C ASN A 76 -14.63 -0.92 -8.16
N ASP A 77 -14.87 0.26 -8.73
CA ASP A 77 -15.35 1.44 -7.98
C ASP A 77 -16.67 1.21 -7.23
N GLU A 78 -17.58 0.39 -7.78
CA GLU A 78 -18.85 0.06 -7.12
C GLU A 78 -18.61 -0.79 -5.87
N ALA A 79 -17.76 -1.80 -5.96
CA ALA A 79 -17.39 -2.64 -4.81
C ALA A 79 -16.67 -1.83 -3.72
N LEU A 80 -15.77 -0.90 -4.10
CA LEU A 80 -15.10 -0.02 -3.14
C LEU A 80 -16.09 0.93 -2.45
N ALA A 81 -17.04 1.49 -3.19
CA ALA A 81 -18.08 2.36 -2.65
C ALA A 81 -19.03 1.63 -1.69
N GLU A 82 -19.40 0.38 -2.00
CA GLU A 82 -20.20 -0.46 -1.09
C GLU A 82 -19.50 -0.74 0.25
N LEU A 83 -18.17 -0.80 0.23
CA LEU A 83 -17.33 -1.00 1.41
C LEU A 83 -16.89 0.30 2.09
N ASP A 84 -17.30 1.47 1.56
CA ASP A 84 -16.88 2.80 2.03
C ASP A 84 -15.34 2.94 2.07
N ILE A 85 -14.67 2.37 1.05
CA ILE A 85 -13.22 2.49 0.81
C ILE A 85 -12.99 3.58 -0.23
N GLU A 86 -12.09 4.52 0.06
CA GLU A 86 -11.65 5.53 -0.91
C GLU A 86 -10.24 5.20 -1.41
N LEU A 87 -10.01 5.40 -2.72
CA LEU A 87 -8.66 5.47 -3.30
C LEU A 87 -8.36 6.91 -3.65
N VAL A 88 -7.31 7.47 -3.05
CA VAL A 88 -6.97 8.89 -3.18
C VAL A 88 -5.55 9.02 -3.73
N PRO A 89 -5.30 9.87 -4.74
CA PRO A 89 -3.94 10.17 -5.18
C PRO A 89 -3.06 10.64 -4.03
N VAL A 90 -1.84 10.13 -3.97
CA VAL A 90 -0.84 10.55 -3.00
C VAL A 90 -0.01 11.71 -3.57
N ASP A 91 0.14 12.80 -2.82
CA ASP A 91 1.14 13.82 -3.10
C ASP A 91 2.54 13.24 -2.81
N PRO A 92 3.44 13.14 -3.80
CA PRO A 92 4.78 12.60 -3.58
C PRO A 92 5.63 13.36 -2.55
N ASN A 93 5.25 14.60 -2.18
CA ASN A 93 5.92 15.37 -1.13
C ASN A 93 5.56 14.90 0.29
N GLU A 94 4.43 14.20 0.45
CA GLU A 94 3.96 13.63 1.72
C GLU A 94 4.52 12.20 1.95
N LEU A 95 5.18 11.61 0.94
CA LEU A 95 5.87 10.33 1.07
C LEU A 95 7.24 10.52 1.72
N GLU A 96 7.39 10.21 3.00
CA GLU A 96 8.73 10.16 3.62
C GLU A 96 9.52 8.95 3.10
N GLN A 97 10.87 9.04 3.03
CA GLN A 97 11.71 7.95 2.48
C GLN A 97 11.48 6.60 3.20
N GLU A 98 11.21 6.67 4.49
CA GLU A 98 10.98 5.51 5.34
C GLU A 98 9.67 4.78 4.96
N LEU A 99 8.67 5.50 4.43
CA LEU A 99 7.38 4.90 4.08
C LEU A 99 7.46 3.94 2.89
N ILE A 100 8.40 4.16 1.96
CA ILE A 100 8.42 3.48 0.65
C ILE A 100 9.81 2.94 0.29
N THR A 101 10.60 2.54 1.29
CA THR A 101 12.00 2.13 1.07
C THR A 101 12.16 1.04 0.00
N CYS A 102 11.38 -0.05 0.03
CA CYS A 102 11.48 -1.11 -0.98
C CYS A 102 11.06 -0.64 -2.38
N TRP A 103 10.17 0.34 -2.47
CA TRP A 103 9.79 0.96 -3.74
C TRP A 103 10.97 1.76 -4.32
N LEU A 104 11.62 2.59 -3.49
CA LEU A 104 12.79 3.38 -3.88
C LEU A 104 13.96 2.49 -4.31
N GLU A 105 14.19 1.37 -3.61
CA GLU A 105 15.21 0.38 -3.97
C GLU A 105 14.93 -0.28 -5.31
N ARG A 106 13.66 -0.56 -5.63
CA ARG A 106 13.28 -1.19 -6.91
C ARG A 106 13.42 -0.23 -8.09
N TYR A 107 12.89 0.97 -7.97
CA TYR A 107 12.75 1.89 -9.11
C TYR A 107 13.88 2.92 -9.19
N GLU A 108 14.74 3.00 -8.18
CA GLU A 108 15.92 3.87 -8.10
C GLU A 108 15.62 5.36 -8.37
N ARG A 109 14.41 5.81 -8.02
CA ARG A 109 13.93 7.19 -8.22
C ARG A 109 12.88 7.56 -7.20
N TRP A 110 12.51 8.84 -7.16
CA TRP A 110 11.35 9.30 -6.40
C TRP A 110 10.04 9.07 -7.16
N PRO A 111 8.91 8.78 -6.48
CA PRO A 111 7.60 8.73 -7.13
C PRO A 111 7.20 10.07 -7.74
N SER A 112 6.48 10.01 -8.85
CA SER A 112 5.76 11.11 -9.48
C SER A 112 4.29 11.08 -9.07
N GLU A 113 3.58 12.18 -9.31
CA GLU A 113 2.14 12.26 -9.07
C GLU A 113 1.39 11.14 -9.82
N GLY A 114 0.47 10.47 -9.12
CA GLY A 114 -0.32 9.38 -9.67
C GLY A 114 0.36 8.01 -9.66
N GLU A 115 1.59 7.88 -9.15
CA GLU A 115 2.23 6.55 -9.00
C GLU A 115 1.85 5.83 -7.71
N PHE A 116 1.23 6.55 -6.78
CA PHE A 116 0.64 5.99 -5.56
C PHE A 116 -0.82 6.40 -5.39
N LEU A 117 -1.64 5.46 -4.94
CA LEU A 117 -2.98 5.68 -4.40
C LEU A 117 -3.00 5.27 -2.93
N GLN A 118 -3.50 6.16 -2.07
CA GLN A 118 -3.78 5.83 -0.69
C GLN A 118 -5.13 5.13 -0.58
N VAL A 119 -5.12 3.95 0.05
CA VAL A 119 -6.33 3.25 0.48
C VAL A 119 -6.78 3.87 1.79
N ILE A 120 -7.95 4.51 1.78
CA ILE A 120 -8.57 5.02 3.00
C ILE A 120 -9.67 4.05 3.43
N PRO A 121 -9.49 3.30 4.53
CA PRO A 121 -10.51 2.38 5.02
C PRO A 121 -11.72 3.11 5.60
N PRO A 122 -12.87 2.43 5.68
CA PRO A 122 -14.08 3.00 6.24
C PRO A 122 -13.92 3.34 7.73
N ALA A 123 -14.62 4.40 8.17
CA ALA A 123 -14.44 4.94 9.52
C ALA A 123 -14.79 3.95 10.64
N TYR A 124 -15.71 3.01 10.38
CA TYR A 124 -16.15 2.03 11.38
C TYR A 124 -15.09 0.97 11.71
N LEU A 125 -14.00 0.87 10.94
CA LEU A 125 -12.90 -0.05 11.22
C LEU A 125 -11.92 0.51 12.27
N PHE A 126 -12.07 1.77 12.65
CA PHE A 126 -11.33 2.39 13.75
C PHE A 126 -12.20 2.38 15.01
N CYS A 127 -11.57 2.24 16.18
CA CYS A 127 -12.30 2.55 17.41
C CYS A 127 -12.63 4.05 17.45
N ASP A 128 -13.67 4.45 18.20
CA ASP A 128 -14.00 5.86 18.42
C ASP A 128 -12.80 6.69 18.94
N CYS A 129 -11.85 6.03 19.62
CA CYS A 129 -10.59 6.59 20.06
C CYS A 129 -9.61 6.95 18.92
N HIS A 130 -9.61 6.22 17.81
CA HIS A 130 -8.61 6.32 16.73
C HIS A 130 -9.24 6.71 15.38
N ALA A 131 -10.56 6.97 15.33
CA ALA A 131 -11.24 7.41 14.11
C ALA A 131 -10.70 8.73 13.52
N HIS A 132 -9.98 9.52 14.33
CA HIS A 132 -9.31 10.75 13.91
C HIS A 132 -7.90 10.52 13.34
N GLU A 133 -7.40 9.29 13.37
CA GLU A 133 -6.07 8.92 12.87
C GLU A 133 -6.08 8.56 11.37
N ARG A 134 -7.20 8.75 10.65
CA ARG A 134 -7.26 8.59 9.18
C ARG A 134 -6.41 9.66 8.47
N ARG A 135 -5.09 9.50 8.50
CA ARG A 135 -4.17 10.39 7.80
C ARG A 135 -4.45 10.33 6.30
N ARG A 136 -4.40 11.47 5.63
CA ARG A 136 -4.41 11.55 4.17
C ARG A 136 -3.08 12.10 3.69
N LEU A 137 -2.50 11.49 2.68
CA LEU A 137 -1.26 11.92 2.04
C LEU A 137 -1.56 12.72 0.76
N GLY A 138 -2.38 13.77 0.84
CA GLY A 138 -2.79 14.57 -0.33
C GLY A 138 -3.42 15.91 0.01
#